data_AF-A0AAC9YWQ4-F1
#
_entry.id   AF-A0AAC9YWQ4-F1
#
_cell.length_a   1.000
_cell.length_b   1.000
_cell.length_c   1.000
_cell.angle_alpha   90.00
_cell.angle_beta   90.00
_cell.angle_gamma   90.00
#
_symmetry.space_group_name_H-M   'P 1'
#
loop_
_entity.id
_entity.type
_entity.pdbx_description
1 polymer ?
#
loop_
_entity_poly.entity_id
_entity_poly.type
_entity_poly.pdbx_seq_one_letter_code
_entity_poly.pdbx_strand_id
1 'polypeptide(L)'
;MTQVTTIPKHDIADASLAAEGRKRIEWAERNMPVLAQIRERFEKSQPFTGVRIAACMHVTTETANLMRVLKAGGAEIALCASNPLSTQDDTAAALVHEYGISVFARNAVDRDGYYSHINAALDIEPHQVFDDGCDLVNTLHTTRKELLPNIAGGCEETTTGVIRLNQMAKDGALTFPMIAVNDTDTKHMFDNRYGTGQSTLDAVFRATNFLLAGRIVVVAGFGYCGKGVAERAKGMGADVVVTEIDPTKALDAMMQGFRVMPMLDAAKVGDVFITVTGNRDVLRDEHFAAMKDGAIMANSGHFDIEIDVAWLEQNSKQKNAKMRHQTDEYVMKDGRRLLLLAEGRLVNLGAAEGHPASVMDMSFSDQALTAEYLVKEAKNLPAGVHEVPTYIDKEVAALKLISMGGRIDVLTPAQDMYLNSWEHGS
;
A
#
# COMPACT_ATOMS: atom_id res chain seq x y z
N MET A 1 20.94 17.50 31.77
CA MET A 1 21.61 18.00 30.54
C MET A 1 20.59 17.88 29.43
N THR A 2 20.04 18.99 28.94
CA THR A 2 19.23 19.00 27.72
C THR A 2 20.13 18.58 26.58
N GLN A 3 19.99 17.33 26.09
CA GLN A 3 20.60 16.95 24.82
C GLN A 3 20.05 17.92 23.78
N VAL A 4 20.94 18.71 23.18
CA VAL A 4 20.61 19.45 21.96
C VAL A 4 20.45 18.37 20.91
N THR A 5 19.22 17.93 20.69
CA THR A 5 18.89 16.99 19.61
C THR A 5 19.15 17.74 18.32
N THR A 6 20.28 17.47 17.67
CA THR A 6 20.55 17.99 16.33
C THR A 6 19.45 17.51 15.40
N ILE A 7 18.74 18.46 14.78
CA ILE A 7 17.70 18.16 13.80
C ILE A 7 18.37 17.41 12.65
N PRO A 8 17.88 16.21 12.27
CA PRO A 8 18.49 15.41 11.23
C PRO A 8 18.34 16.10 9.86
N LYS A 9 19.12 15.68 8.85
CA LYS A 9 18.95 16.17 7.48
C LYS A 9 17.55 15.82 6.95
N HIS A 10 16.90 16.75 6.27
CA HIS A 10 15.53 16.58 5.79
C HIS A 10 15.20 17.55 4.63
N ASP A 11 14.12 17.26 3.90
CA ASP A 11 13.38 18.19 3.03
C ASP A 11 11.88 17.93 3.24
N ILE A 12 11.22 18.82 4.00
CA ILE A 12 9.80 18.74 4.39
C ILE A 12 9.12 20.08 4.10
N ALA A 13 7.78 20.10 4.02
CA ALA A 13 7.04 21.28 3.60
C ALA A 13 7.04 22.40 4.66
N ASP A 14 6.71 22.06 5.91
CA ASP A 14 6.60 23.04 7.00
C ASP A 14 6.86 22.39 8.37
N ALA A 15 7.93 22.81 9.03
CA ALA A 15 8.32 22.34 10.36
C ALA A 15 7.30 22.67 11.46
N SER A 16 6.49 23.72 11.29
CA SER A 16 5.53 24.17 12.31
C SER A 16 4.37 23.17 12.52
N LEU A 17 4.16 22.26 11.58
CA LEU A 17 3.14 21.22 11.64
C LEU A 17 3.48 20.06 12.58
N ALA A 18 4.71 19.99 13.09
CA ALA A 18 5.21 18.83 13.85
C ALA A 18 4.35 18.48 15.08
N ALA A 19 3.86 19.48 15.82
CA ALA A 19 3.05 19.25 17.00
C ALA A 19 1.66 18.67 16.68
N GLU A 20 1.09 19.00 15.51
CA GLU A 20 -0.15 18.41 15.01
C GLU A 20 0.11 16.99 14.50
N GLY A 21 1.14 16.80 13.70
CA GLY A 21 1.55 15.49 13.21
C GLY A 21 1.79 14.49 14.34
N ARG A 22 2.45 14.90 15.43
CA ARG A 22 2.63 14.06 16.63
C ARG A 22 1.30 13.54 17.17
N LYS A 23 0.30 14.41 17.32
CA LYS A 23 -1.03 14.02 17.84
C LYS A 23 -1.69 12.98 16.93
N ARG A 24 -1.57 13.13 15.62
CA ARG A 24 -2.14 12.18 14.65
C ARG A 24 -1.38 10.86 14.63
N ILE A 25 -0.05 10.88 14.72
CA ILE A 25 0.79 9.68 14.84
C ILE A 25 0.45 8.90 16.10
N GLU A 26 0.33 9.57 17.25
CA GLU A 26 -0.08 8.97 18.53
C GLU A 26 -1.53 8.47 18.50
N TRP A 27 -2.40 9.09 17.70
CA TRP A 27 -3.76 8.58 17.49
C TRP A 27 -3.77 7.28 16.68
N ALA A 28 -3.02 7.23 15.58
CA ALA A 28 -2.86 6.02 14.77
C ALA A 28 -2.25 4.88 15.61
N GLU A 29 -1.24 5.18 16.42
CA GLU A 29 -0.57 4.22 17.32
C GLU A 29 -1.55 3.45 18.22
N ARG A 30 -2.60 4.11 18.73
CA ARG A 30 -3.63 3.46 19.58
C ARG A 30 -4.37 2.34 18.86
N ASN A 31 -4.41 2.38 17.54
CA ASN A 31 -5.02 1.38 16.68
C ASN A 31 -3.99 0.42 16.08
N MET A 32 -2.71 0.51 16.47
CA MET A 32 -1.62 -0.36 16.03
C MET A 32 -1.00 -1.16 17.19
N PRO A 33 -1.79 -1.97 17.93
CA PRO A 33 -1.34 -2.63 19.14
C PRO A 33 -0.30 -3.73 18.88
N VAL A 34 -0.24 -4.35 17.70
CA VAL A 34 0.77 -5.37 17.40
C VAL A 34 2.12 -4.70 17.22
N LEU A 35 2.16 -3.64 16.41
CA LEU A 35 3.36 -2.89 16.15
C LEU A 35 3.89 -2.22 17.43
N ALA A 36 3.00 -1.74 18.31
CA ALA A 36 3.38 -1.23 19.63
C ALA A 36 4.09 -2.28 20.51
N GLN A 37 3.59 -3.53 20.54
CA GLN A 37 4.23 -4.63 21.27
C GLN A 37 5.62 -4.96 20.70
N ILE A 38 5.76 -4.94 19.37
CA ILE A 38 7.06 -5.14 18.71
C ILE A 38 8.03 -4.01 19.08
N ARG A 39 7.56 -2.76 19.13
CA ARG A 39 8.37 -1.63 19.58
C ARG A 39 8.91 -1.83 20.99
N GLU A 40 8.06 -2.21 21.94
CA GLU A 40 8.50 -2.47 23.33
C GLU A 40 9.56 -3.58 23.42
N ARG A 41 9.48 -4.57 22.54
CA ARG A 41 10.48 -5.64 22.43
C ARG A 41 11.79 -5.10 21.85
N PHE A 42 11.72 -4.34 20.76
CA PHE A 42 12.88 -3.77 20.06
C PHE A 42 13.61 -2.71 20.88
N GLU A 43 12.90 -1.93 21.69
CA GLU A 43 13.51 -0.97 22.61
C GLU A 43 14.45 -1.66 23.61
N LYS A 44 14.13 -2.91 24.00
CA LYS A 44 14.97 -3.72 24.91
C LYS A 44 16.08 -4.46 24.18
N SER A 45 15.79 -5.06 23.03
CA SER A 45 16.74 -5.92 22.31
C SER A 45 17.70 -5.17 21.38
N GLN A 46 17.36 -3.94 20.97
CA GLN A 46 18.15 -3.09 20.07
C GLN A 46 18.70 -3.83 18.83
N PRO A 47 17.88 -4.58 18.07
CA PRO A 47 18.35 -5.49 17.02
C PRO A 47 19.02 -4.76 15.83
N PHE A 48 18.80 -3.45 15.69
CA PHE A 48 19.26 -2.65 14.57
C PHE A 48 20.45 -1.74 14.94
N THR A 49 21.13 -1.99 16.07
CA THR A 49 22.32 -1.21 16.45
C THR A 49 23.36 -1.23 15.33
N GLY A 50 23.67 -0.05 14.77
CA GLY A 50 24.62 0.10 13.65
C GLY A 50 24.04 -0.23 12.27
N VAL A 51 22.73 -0.49 12.17
CA VAL A 51 22.02 -0.73 10.91
C VAL A 51 21.44 0.59 10.40
N ARG A 52 21.70 0.91 9.13
CA ARG A 52 21.13 2.06 8.43
C ARG A 52 20.05 1.56 7.46
N ILE A 53 18.90 2.20 7.47
CA ILE A 53 17.73 1.80 6.68
C ILE A 53 17.30 2.99 5.82
N ALA A 54 17.21 2.76 4.51
CA ALA A 54 16.53 3.68 3.59
C ALA A 54 15.15 3.12 3.27
N ALA A 55 14.11 3.93 3.44
CA ALA A 55 12.74 3.55 3.17
C ALA A 55 12.10 4.47 2.12
N CYS A 56 11.47 3.89 1.11
CA CYS A 56 10.64 4.59 0.14
C CYS A 56 9.21 4.06 0.29
N MET A 57 8.37 4.80 1.00
CA MET A 57 7.01 4.39 1.38
C MET A 57 6.10 5.60 1.47
N HIS A 58 4.77 5.43 1.44
CA HIS A 58 3.85 6.53 1.69
C HIS A 58 4.13 7.17 3.07
N VAL A 59 4.32 8.49 3.13
CA VAL A 59 4.64 9.19 4.39
C VAL A 59 3.34 9.56 5.12
N THR A 60 2.79 8.58 5.85
CA THR A 60 1.55 8.68 6.63
C THR A 60 1.76 8.40 8.12
N THR A 61 0.72 8.63 8.93
CA THR A 61 0.75 8.35 10.38
C THR A 61 1.09 6.90 10.72
N GLU A 62 0.71 5.96 9.86
CA GLU A 62 0.98 4.53 10.01
C GLU A 62 2.46 4.25 9.74
N THR A 63 3.01 4.77 8.63
CA THR A 63 4.44 4.60 8.30
C THR A 63 5.32 5.25 9.36
N ALA A 64 4.89 6.38 9.92
CA ALA A 64 5.60 6.99 11.03
C ALA A 64 5.70 6.08 12.25
N ASN A 65 4.67 5.27 12.52
CA ASN A 65 4.73 4.27 13.58
C ASN A 65 5.70 3.12 13.26
N LEU A 66 5.78 2.66 12.01
CA LEU A 66 6.83 1.71 11.58
C LEU A 66 8.24 2.29 11.80
N MET A 67 8.48 3.51 11.34
CA MET A 67 9.79 4.15 11.51
C MET A 67 10.15 4.33 12.99
N ARG A 68 9.18 4.65 13.85
CA ARG A 68 9.38 4.70 15.31
C ARG A 68 9.78 3.34 15.89
N VAL A 69 9.23 2.23 15.38
CA VAL A 69 9.59 0.87 15.82
C VAL A 69 11.02 0.52 15.42
N LEU A 70 11.37 0.75 14.16
CA LEU A 70 12.73 0.50 13.66
C LEU A 70 13.76 1.36 14.41
N LYS A 71 13.44 2.65 14.63
CA LYS A 71 14.31 3.55 15.40
C LYS A 71 14.42 3.13 16.86
N ALA A 72 13.32 2.69 17.50
CA ALA A 72 13.36 2.16 18.85
C ALA A 72 14.25 0.91 18.94
N GLY A 73 14.36 0.12 17.86
CA GLY A 73 15.31 -0.98 17.76
C GLY A 73 16.76 -0.59 17.47
N GLY A 74 17.08 0.71 17.36
CA GLY A 74 18.44 1.22 17.18
C GLY A 74 18.83 1.58 15.75
N ALA A 75 17.89 1.53 14.79
CA ALA A 75 18.18 1.83 13.39
C ALA A 75 18.41 3.35 13.17
N GLU A 76 19.34 3.67 12.28
CA GLU A 76 19.42 4.98 11.64
C GLU A 76 18.57 4.96 10.37
N ILE A 77 17.68 5.95 10.19
CA ILE A 77 16.63 5.88 9.17
C ILE A 77 16.59 7.14 8.32
N ALA A 78 16.52 6.96 7.00
CA ALA A 78 16.09 7.99 6.07
C ALA A 78 14.85 7.53 5.28
N LEU A 79 13.80 8.34 5.31
CA LEU A 79 12.50 8.06 4.67
C LEU A 79 12.25 9.03 3.51
N CYS A 80 11.78 8.52 2.38
CA CYS A 80 11.19 9.29 1.28
C CYS A 80 9.84 8.72 0.86
N ALA A 81 9.07 9.49 0.10
CA ALA A 81 7.75 9.08 -0.37
C ALA A 81 7.83 8.14 -1.58
N SER A 82 6.99 7.11 -1.63
CA SER A 82 6.79 6.24 -2.82
C SER A 82 5.75 6.79 -3.81
N ASN A 83 5.04 7.86 -3.44
CA ASN A 83 4.10 8.53 -4.33
C ASN A 83 4.05 10.05 -4.07
N PRO A 84 4.15 10.90 -5.10
CA PRO A 84 4.16 12.36 -4.96
C PRO A 84 2.98 12.96 -4.21
N LEU A 85 1.81 12.32 -4.23
CA LEU A 85 0.57 12.84 -3.62
C LEU A 85 0.26 12.26 -2.25
N SER A 86 1.03 11.28 -1.78
CA SER A 86 0.72 10.50 -0.58
C SER A 86 1.24 11.08 0.74
N THR A 87 2.19 12.02 0.67
CA THR A 87 2.81 12.61 1.86
C THR A 87 1.80 13.40 2.67
N GLN A 88 1.69 13.10 3.96
CA GLN A 88 1.02 13.96 4.94
C GLN A 88 2.08 14.88 5.57
N ASP A 89 2.09 16.15 5.17
CA ASP A 89 3.20 17.08 5.49
C ASP A 89 3.40 17.28 6.99
N ASP A 90 2.32 17.20 7.79
CA ASP A 90 2.38 17.26 9.24
C ASP A 90 3.05 16.03 9.87
N THR A 91 2.78 14.85 9.32
CA THR A 91 3.47 13.60 9.70
C THR A 91 4.96 13.69 9.37
N ALA A 92 5.32 14.18 8.18
CA ALA A 92 6.71 14.38 7.78
C ALA A 92 7.44 15.33 8.75
N ALA A 93 6.78 16.43 9.13
CA ALA A 93 7.31 17.37 10.12
C ALA A 93 7.51 16.75 11.51
N ALA A 94 6.55 15.96 11.98
CA ALA A 94 6.65 15.28 13.27
C ALA A 94 7.78 14.25 13.30
N LEU A 95 7.95 13.46 12.25
CA LEU A 95 9.05 12.50 12.14
C LEU A 95 10.43 13.16 12.31
N VAL A 96 10.62 14.33 11.71
CA VAL A 96 11.87 15.10 11.83
C VAL A 96 12.03 15.73 13.22
N HIS A 97 11.05 16.53 13.65
CA HIS A 97 11.22 17.44 14.79
C HIS A 97 10.84 16.83 16.14
N GLU A 98 9.96 15.83 16.17
CA GLU A 98 9.51 15.18 17.41
C GLU A 98 10.19 13.83 17.60
N TYR A 99 10.50 13.13 16.50
CA TYR A 99 11.07 11.78 16.55
C TYR A 99 12.49 11.67 16.01
N GLY A 100 13.08 12.73 15.45
CA GLY A 100 14.48 12.77 15.02
C GLY A 100 14.83 11.76 13.91
N ILE A 101 13.95 11.56 12.94
CA ILE A 101 14.14 10.69 11.77
C ILE A 101 14.37 11.57 10.54
N SER A 102 15.31 11.22 9.67
CA SER A 102 15.52 11.93 8.41
C SER A 102 14.35 11.67 7.45
N VAL A 103 13.73 12.74 6.94
CA VAL A 103 12.62 12.64 5.98
C VAL A 103 12.85 13.58 4.80
N PHE A 104 12.71 13.04 3.60
CA PHE A 104 12.77 13.76 2.33
C PHE A 104 11.45 13.50 1.60
N ALA A 105 10.42 14.28 1.93
CA ALA A 105 9.09 14.10 1.38
C ALA A 105 8.25 15.37 1.58
N ARG A 106 7.57 15.79 0.51
CA ARG A 106 6.57 16.86 0.51
C ARG A 106 5.37 16.43 -0.31
N ASN A 107 4.18 16.88 0.03
CA ASN A 107 3.01 16.62 -0.81
C ASN A 107 3.13 17.38 -2.15
N ALA A 108 2.67 16.75 -3.23
CA ALA A 108 2.59 17.32 -4.58
C ALA A 108 3.96 17.76 -5.17
N VAL A 109 5.02 16.99 -4.90
CA VAL A 109 6.31 17.17 -5.59
C VAL A 109 6.22 16.80 -7.07
N ASP A 110 7.02 17.47 -7.89
CA ASP A 110 7.19 17.06 -9.28
C ASP A 110 8.14 15.85 -9.39
N ARG A 111 8.34 15.37 -10.63
CA ARG A 111 9.18 14.20 -10.89
C ARG A 111 10.63 14.42 -10.45
N ASP A 112 11.19 15.60 -10.67
CA ASP A 112 12.57 15.89 -10.31
C ASP A 112 12.73 15.95 -8.79
N GLY A 113 11.78 16.58 -8.09
CA GLY A 113 11.68 16.55 -6.64
C GLY A 113 11.57 15.13 -6.09
N TYR A 114 10.68 14.30 -6.65
CA TYR A 114 10.50 12.91 -6.26
C TYR A 114 11.80 12.09 -6.32
N TYR A 115 12.52 12.12 -7.45
CA TYR A 115 13.79 11.39 -7.56
C TYR A 115 14.92 12.03 -6.73
N SER A 116 14.89 13.36 -6.50
CA SER A 116 15.84 14.00 -5.59
C SER A 116 15.68 13.48 -4.15
N HIS A 117 14.44 13.23 -3.71
CA HIS A 117 14.13 12.67 -2.40
C HIS A 117 14.59 11.22 -2.24
N ILE A 118 14.38 10.38 -3.27
CA ILE A 118 14.91 9.01 -3.30
C ILE A 118 16.45 9.02 -3.15
N ASN A 119 17.12 9.88 -3.90
CA ASN A 119 18.58 10.00 -3.83
C ASN A 119 19.05 10.48 -2.45
N ALA A 120 18.37 11.46 -1.85
CA ALA A 120 18.71 11.97 -0.53
C ALA A 120 18.51 10.90 0.58
N ALA A 121 17.49 10.05 0.47
CA ALA A 121 17.31 8.93 1.38
C ALA A 121 18.44 7.88 1.26
N LEU A 122 18.93 7.64 0.04
CA LEU A 122 20.06 6.73 -0.21
C LEU A 122 21.42 7.26 0.26
N ASP A 123 21.57 8.57 0.46
CA ASP A 123 22.81 9.19 0.94
C ASP A 123 23.20 8.80 2.37
N ILE A 124 22.31 8.11 3.09
CA ILE A 124 22.62 7.46 4.37
C ILE A 124 23.47 6.19 4.20
N GLU A 125 23.75 5.77 2.96
CA GLU A 125 24.47 4.54 2.63
C GLU A 125 23.86 3.32 3.33
N PRO A 126 22.60 2.95 3.02
CA PRO A 126 21.84 1.99 3.79
C PRO A 126 22.46 0.58 3.77
N HIS A 127 22.17 -0.20 4.82
CA HIS A 127 22.41 -1.65 4.85
C HIS A 127 21.13 -2.42 4.50
N GLN A 128 19.96 -1.88 4.83
CA GLN A 128 18.68 -2.46 4.45
C GLN A 128 17.81 -1.44 3.72
N VAL A 129 16.96 -1.93 2.82
CA VAL A 129 16.01 -1.09 2.06
C VAL A 129 14.57 -1.55 2.26
N PHE A 130 13.67 -0.59 2.39
CA PHE A 130 12.23 -0.83 2.43
C PHE A 130 11.62 -0.11 1.23
N ASP A 131 10.89 -0.84 0.41
CA ASP A 131 10.36 -0.30 -0.84
C ASP A 131 8.85 -0.60 -0.97
N ASP A 132 8.18 0.32 -1.63
CA ASP A 132 6.76 0.30 -1.95
C ASP A 132 6.66 0.71 -3.42
N GLY A 133 6.66 -0.29 -4.30
CA GLY A 133 6.60 -0.08 -5.75
C GLY A 133 7.93 -0.26 -6.50
N CYS A 134 9.00 -0.64 -5.81
CA CYS A 134 10.33 -0.96 -6.36
C CYS A 134 11.13 0.25 -6.92
N ASP A 135 10.75 1.50 -6.61
CA ASP A 135 11.44 2.67 -7.17
C ASP A 135 12.81 2.93 -6.48
N LEU A 136 12.94 2.65 -5.19
CA LEU A 136 14.21 2.77 -4.45
C LEU A 136 15.22 1.71 -4.93
N VAL A 137 14.76 0.46 -5.04
CA VAL A 137 15.58 -0.66 -5.52
C VAL A 137 15.97 -0.46 -6.99
N ASN A 138 15.06 0.03 -7.83
CA ASN A 138 15.39 0.35 -9.22
C ASN A 138 16.47 1.43 -9.30
N THR A 139 16.36 2.49 -8.48
CA THR A 139 17.37 3.56 -8.40
C THR A 139 18.76 3.01 -8.01
N LEU A 140 18.82 2.11 -7.02
CA LEU A 140 20.06 1.40 -6.64
C LEU A 140 20.69 0.60 -7.79
N HIS A 141 19.86 -0.06 -8.61
CA HIS A 141 20.34 -0.88 -9.72
C HIS A 141 20.59 -0.11 -11.02
N THR A 142 20.28 1.18 -11.07
CA THR A 142 20.43 2.01 -12.29
C THR A 142 21.41 3.14 -12.09
N THR A 143 21.13 4.07 -11.19
CA THR A 143 21.87 5.34 -11.04
C THR A 143 22.71 5.43 -9.77
N ARG A 144 22.44 4.58 -8.75
CA ARG A 144 23.14 4.56 -7.45
C ARG A 144 23.86 3.25 -7.17
N LYS A 145 24.50 2.68 -8.20
CA LYS A 145 25.14 1.36 -8.18
C LYS A 145 26.32 1.27 -7.20
N GLU A 146 26.94 2.39 -6.88
CA GLU A 146 28.04 2.49 -5.91
C GLU A 146 27.63 2.06 -4.51
N LEU A 147 26.33 2.09 -4.18
CA LEU A 147 25.80 1.68 -2.88
C LEU A 147 25.48 0.20 -2.78
N LEU A 148 25.37 -0.52 -3.91
CA LEU A 148 24.98 -1.94 -3.93
C LEU A 148 25.83 -2.83 -3.00
N PRO A 149 27.18 -2.65 -2.89
CA PRO A 149 27.98 -3.47 -1.98
C PRO A 149 27.62 -3.35 -0.50
N ASN A 150 26.93 -2.27 -0.10
CA ASN A 150 26.53 -2.04 1.29
C ASN A 150 25.17 -2.69 1.63
N ILE A 151 24.38 -3.06 0.63
CA ILE A 151 23.02 -3.56 0.82
C ILE A 151 23.05 -5.05 1.21
N ALA A 152 22.63 -5.35 2.44
CA ALA A 152 22.46 -6.72 2.92
C ALA A 152 21.16 -7.35 2.41
N GLY A 153 20.10 -6.56 2.25
CA GLY A 153 18.80 -7.02 1.75
C GLY A 153 17.71 -5.98 1.96
N GLY A 154 16.46 -6.35 1.70
CA GLY A 154 15.34 -5.44 1.92
C GLY A 154 13.99 -6.11 1.87
N CYS A 155 12.95 -5.29 1.99
CA CYS A 155 11.55 -5.72 1.98
C CYS A 155 10.77 -4.94 0.92
N GLU A 156 9.78 -5.59 0.31
CA GLU A 156 8.84 -4.96 -0.63
C GLU A 156 7.38 -5.19 -0.18
N GLU A 157 6.64 -4.08 -0.11
CA GLU A 157 5.29 -4.01 0.46
C GLU A 157 4.18 -4.29 -0.56
N THR A 158 4.44 -4.09 -1.87
CA THR A 158 3.38 -4.11 -2.89
C THR A 158 3.50 -5.23 -3.89
N THR A 159 2.35 -5.70 -4.37
CA THR A 159 2.27 -6.67 -5.46
C THR A 159 3.02 -6.18 -6.71
N THR A 160 2.88 -4.90 -7.06
CA THR A 160 3.55 -4.32 -8.22
C THR A 160 5.06 -4.30 -8.08
N GLY A 161 5.58 -3.93 -6.91
CA GLY A 161 7.01 -4.01 -6.63
C GLY A 161 7.51 -5.45 -6.65
N VAL A 162 6.79 -6.40 -6.05
CA VAL A 162 7.15 -7.83 -6.09
C VAL A 162 7.22 -8.36 -7.53
N ILE A 163 6.28 -7.97 -8.41
CA ILE A 163 6.33 -8.34 -9.84
C ILE A 163 7.60 -7.80 -10.50
N ARG A 164 7.96 -6.53 -10.24
CA ARG A 164 9.18 -5.90 -10.77
C ARG A 164 10.43 -6.61 -10.27
N LEU A 165 10.52 -6.91 -8.97
CA LEU A 165 11.65 -7.62 -8.37
C LEU A 165 11.81 -9.02 -8.93
N ASN A 166 10.70 -9.75 -9.12
CA ASN A 166 10.73 -11.07 -9.77
C ASN A 166 11.25 -10.99 -11.21
N GLN A 167 10.90 -9.94 -11.95
CA GLN A 167 11.43 -9.72 -13.29
C GLN A 167 12.94 -9.42 -13.23
N MET A 168 13.38 -8.54 -12.33
CA MET A 168 14.81 -8.26 -12.11
C MET A 168 15.59 -9.52 -11.73
N ALA A 169 15.03 -10.40 -10.90
CA ALA A 169 15.66 -11.66 -10.53
C ALA A 169 15.79 -12.61 -11.73
N LYS A 170 14.74 -12.74 -12.55
CA LYS A 170 14.77 -13.55 -13.80
C LYS A 170 15.82 -13.03 -14.79
N ASP A 171 15.99 -11.72 -14.87
CA ASP A 171 16.96 -11.07 -15.76
C ASP A 171 18.39 -11.08 -15.18
N GLY A 172 18.59 -11.61 -13.97
CA GLY A 172 19.88 -11.61 -13.26
C GLY A 172 20.35 -10.22 -12.82
N ALA A 173 19.45 -9.23 -12.82
CA ALA A 173 19.74 -7.85 -12.47
C ALA A 173 19.69 -7.60 -10.95
N LEU A 174 18.84 -8.32 -10.21
CA LEU A 174 18.71 -8.17 -8.76
C LEU A 174 19.93 -8.77 -8.04
N THR A 175 20.70 -7.96 -7.31
CA THR A 175 21.99 -8.39 -6.75
C THR A 175 21.99 -8.69 -5.25
N PHE A 176 20.87 -8.51 -4.55
CA PHE A 176 20.72 -8.77 -3.11
C PHE A 176 19.33 -9.37 -2.80
N PRO A 177 19.14 -10.03 -1.64
CA PRO A 177 17.85 -10.63 -1.29
C PRO A 177 16.79 -9.56 -0.97
N MET A 178 15.60 -9.74 -1.53
CA MET A 178 14.40 -8.97 -1.19
C MET A 178 13.32 -9.89 -0.64
N ILE A 179 12.71 -9.53 0.48
CA ILE A 179 11.59 -10.28 1.07
C ILE A 179 10.27 -9.65 0.62
N ALA A 180 9.40 -10.46 0.01
CA ALA A 180 8.07 -10.05 -0.44
C ALA A 180 7.09 -10.06 0.74
N VAL A 181 7.05 -8.97 1.51
CA VAL A 181 6.09 -8.83 2.63
C VAL A 181 4.66 -8.73 2.12
N ASN A 182 4.46 -8.24 0.90
CA ASN A 182 3.15 -8.26 0.23
C ASN A 182 2.48 -9.65 0.28
N ASP A 183 3.27 -10.72 0.21
CA ASP A 183 2.75 -12.06 -0.06
C ASP A 183 2.32 -12.82 1.21
N THR A 184 2.40 -12.20 2.39
CA THR A 184 1.92 -12.82 3.63
C THR A 184 0.40 -12.97 3.67
N ASP A 185 -0.09 -13.99 4.39
CA ASP A 185 -1.53 -14.23 4.54
C ASP A 185 -2.19 -13.02 5.21
N THR A 186 -1.56 -12.45 6.24
CA THR A 186 -2.14 -11.32 6.98
C THR A 186 -2.15 -10.05 6.16
N LYS A 187 -1.13 -9.78 5.33
CA LYS A 187 -1.14 -8.63 4.41
C LYS A 187 -2.24 -8.77 3.37
N HIS A 188 -2.33 -9.90 2.68
CA HIS A 188 -3.39 -10.14 1.71
C HIS A 188 -4.81 -10.05 2.32
N MET A 189 -4.98 -10.59 3.52
CA MET A 189 -6.28 -10.59 4.20
C MET A 189 -6.68 -9.21 4.73
N PHE A 190 -5.79 -8.48 5.38
CA PHE A 190 -6.11 -7.20 6.00
C PHE A 190 -5.95 -6.04 5.04
N ASP A 191 -4.75 -5.81 4.52
CA ASP A 191 -4.41 -4.66 3.69
C ASP A 191 -5.14 -4.71 2.35
N ASN A 192 -4.87 -5.75 1.56
CA ASN A 192 -5.41 -5.82 0.20
C ASN A 192 -6.93 -5.94 0.22
N ARG A 193 -7.52 -6.76 1.10
CA ARG A 193 -8.99 -6.95 1.13
C ARG A 193 -9.70 -5.90 1.99
N TYR A 194 -9.43 -5.84 3.29
CA TYR A 194 -10.22 -5.00 4.19
C TYR A 194 -9.84 -3.52 4.10
N GLY A 195 -8.55 -3.21 4.05
CA GLY A 195 -8.00 -1.86 3.93
C GLY A 195 -8.42 -1.18 2.63
N THR A 196 -8.14 -1.81 1.49
CA THR A 196 -8.54 -1.28 0.18
C THR A 196 -10.04 -1.14 0.10
N GLY A 197 -10.81 -2.19 0.42
CA GLY A 197 -12.27 -2.16 0.31
C GLY A 197 -12.93 -1.00 1.09
N GLN A 198 -12.47 -0.73 2.31
CA GLN A 198 -13.00 0.37 3.13
C GLN A 198 -12.51 1.74 2.63
N SER A 199 -11.21 1.89 2.41
CA SER A 199 -10.60 3.18 2.08
C SER A 199 -10.96 3.68 0.68
N THR A 200 -11.13 2.78 -0.29
CA THR A 200 -11.60 3.13 -1.63
C THR A 200 -13.00 3.72 -1.59
N LEU A 201 -13.93 3.13 -0.82
CA LEU A 201 -15.28 3.70 -0.71
C LEU A 201 -15.32 4.99 0.10
N ASP A 202 -14.53 5.12 1.18
CA ASP A 202 -14.37 6.40 1.90
C ASP A 202 -13.98 7.52 0.92
N ALA A 203 -12.98 7.27 0.06
CA ALA A 203 -12.55 8.22 -0.95
C ALA A 203 -13.64 8.57 -1.96
N VAL A 204 -14.41 7.58 -2.45
CA VAL A 204 -15.56 7.84 -3.31
C VAL A 204 -16.56 8.77 -2.61
N PHE A 205 -16.87 8.55 -1.33
CA PHE A 205 -17.78 9.43 -0.58
C PHE A 205 -17.22 10.83 -0.37
N ARG A 206 -15.97 10.97 0.08
CA ARG A 206 -15.35 12.30 0.31
C ARG A 206 -15.30 13.11 -0.97
N ALA A 207 -14.94 12.48 -2.09
CA ALA A 207 -14.82 13.14 -3.38
C ALA A 207 -16.20 13.55 -3.94
N THR A 208 -17.20 12.67 -3.85
CA THR A 208 -18.45 12.82 -4.63
C THR A 208 -19.70 13.12 -3.83
N ASN A 209 -19.76 12.73 -2.55
CA ASN A 209 -20.99 12.66 -1.75
C ASN A 209 -22.11 11.86 -2.45
N PHE A 210 -21.76 10.86 -3.25
CA PHE A 210 -22.69 10.08 -4.06
C PHE A 210 -23.36 8.96 -3.24
N LEU A 211 -24.66 8.77 -3.40
CA LEU A 211 -25.40 7.69 -2.75
C LEU A 211 -25.21 6.38 -3.51
N LEU A 212 -24.50 5.40 -2.93
CA LEU A 212 -24.27 4.08 -3.54
C LEU A 212 -25.48 3.13 -3.49
N ALA A 213 -26.38 3.30 -2.53
CA ALA A 213 -27.54 2.42 -2.40
C ALA A 213 -28.41 2.46 -3.67
N GLY A 214 -28.68 1.29 -4.24
CA GLY A 214 -29.44 1.14 -5.49
C GLY A 214 -28.67 1.51 -6.77
N ARG A 215 -27.36 1.77 -6.67
CA ARG A 215 -26.47 2.04 -7.81
C ARG A 215 -25.73 0.80 -8.26
N ILE A 216 -25.29 0.81 -9.52
CA ILE A 216 -24.45 -0.26 -10.07
C ILE A 216 -22.98 0.14 -9.90
N VAL A 217 -22.27 -0.59 -9.04
CA VAL A 217 -20.82 -0.43 -8.86
C VAL A 217 -20.11 -1.52 -9.66
N VAL A 218 -19.31 -1.11 -10.63
CA VAL A 218 -18.47 -1.99 -11.44
C VAL A 218 -17.08 -2.06 -10.82
N VAL A 219 -16.66 -3.26 -10.45
CA VAL A 219 -15.33 -3.55 -9.91
C VAL A 219 -14.53 -4.32 -10.95
N ALA A 220 -13.43 -3.75 -11.42
CA ALA A 220 -12.55 -4.40 -12.39
C ALA A 220 -11.41 -5.13 -11.67
N GLY A 221 -11.42 -6.47 -11.75
CA GLY A 221 -10.55 -7.36 -10.99
C GLY A 221 -11.22 -7.88 -9.72
N PHE A 222 -10.99 -9.16 -9.40
CA PHE A 222 -11.54 -9.87 -8.25
C PHE A 222 -10.47 -10.66 -7.48
N GLY A 223 -9.26 -10.11 -7.42
CA GLY A 223 -8.26 -10.45 -6.41
C GLY A 223 -8.68 -9.97 -5.00
N TYR A 224 -7.76 -9.96 -4.05
CA TYR A 224 -8.05 -9.51 -2.67
C TYR A 224 -8.63 -8.09 -2.62
N CYS A 225 -8.06 -7.14 -3.35
CA CYS A 225 -8.57 -5.77 -3.48
C CYS A 225 -10.00 -5.73 -4.05
N GLY A 226 -10.23 -6.43 -5.15
CA GLY A 226 -11.56 -6.54 -5.77
C GLY A 226 -12.62 -7.12 -4.87
N LYS A 227 -12.29 -8.21 -4.14
CA LYS A 227 -13.18 -8.81 -3.12
C LYS A 227 -13.54 -7.79 -2.04
N GLY A 228 -12.53 -7.08 -1.54
CA GLY A 228 -12.70 -6.00 -0.56
C GLY A 228 -13.70 -4.95 -1.01
N VAL A 229 -13.46 -4.36 -2.18
CA VAL A 229 -14.31 -3.31 -2.75
C VAL A 229 -15.74 -3.83 -3.01
N ALA A 230 -15.86 -5.00 -3.63
CA ALA A 230 -17.15 -5.61 -3.97
C ALA A 230 -18.01 -5.89 -2.72
N GLU A 231 -17.42 -6.47 -1.67
CA GLU A 231 -18.10 -6.75 -0.40
C GLU A 231 -18.61 -5.48 0.27
N ARG A 232 -17.79 -4.42 0.33
CA ARG A 232 -18.18 -3.17 0.98
C ARG A 232 -19.25 -2.45 0.16
N ALA A 233 -19.13 -2.42 -1.17
CA ALA A 233 -20.12 -1.80 -2.04
C ALA A 233 -21.49 -2.49 -1.89
N LYS A 234 -21.51 -3.83 -1.87
CA LYS A 234 -22.71 -4.62 -1.59
C LYS A 234 -23.26 -4.37 -0.19
N GLY A 235 -22.40 -4.30 0.82
CA GLY A 235 -22.78 -3.95 2.20
C GLY A 235 -23.42 -2.56 2.33
N MET A 236 -23.13 -1.65 1.41
CA MET A 236 -23.72 -0.31 1.32
C MET A 236 -24.97 -0.25 0.40
N GLY A 237 -25.45 -1.41 -0.06
CA GLY A 237 -26.68 -1.53 -0.85
C GLY A 237 -26.49 -1.29 -2.36
N ALA A 238 -25.26 -1.34 -2.87
CA ALA A 238 -25.03 -1.31 -4.31
C ALA A 238 -25.30 -2.68 -4.97
N ASP A 239 -25.72 -2.65 -6.24
CA ASP A 239 -25.65 -3.81 -7.14
C ASP A 239 -24.25 -3.87 -7.74
N VAL A 240 -23.51 -4.94 -7.45
CA VAL A 240 -22.10 -5.05 -7.80
C VAL A 240 -21.93 -5.94 -9.03
N VAL A 241 -21.24 -5.38 -10.03
CA VAL A 241 -20.78 -6.06 -11.24
C VAL A 241 -19.27 -6.22 -11.17
N VAL A 242 -18.77 -7.42 -11.39
CA VAL A 242 -17.35 -7.73 -11.47
C VAL A 242 -16.97 -7.96 -12.93
N THR A 243 -15.78 -7.50 -13.30
CA THR A 243 -15.13 -7.87 -14.57
C THR A 243 -13.83 -8.59 -14.24
N GLU A 244 -13.59 -9.75 -14.85
CA GLU A 244 -12.43 -10.60 -14.57
C GLU A 244 -11.96 -11.35 -15.80
N ILE A 245 -10.66 -11.62 -15.85
CA ILE A 245 -9.99 -12.43 -16.87
C ILE A 245 -9.69 -13.85 -16.37
N ASP A 246 -9.57 -14.02 -15.04
CA ASP A 246 -9.31 -15.33 -14.43
C ASP A 246 -10.65 -16.06 -14.22
N PRO A 247 -10.86 -17.24 -14.85
CA PRO A 247 -12.13 -17.96 -14.75
C PRO A 247 -12.42 -18.44 -13.32
N THR A 248 -11.40 -18.71 -12.50
CA THR A 248 -11.58 -19.14 -11.11
C THR A 248 -12.07 -17.99 -10.25
N LYS A 249 -11.48 -16.79 -10.42
CA LYS A 249 -11.91 -15.58 -9.70
C LYS A 249 -13.28 -15.10 -10.15
N ALA A 250 -13.57 -15.18 -11.46
CA ALA A 250 -14.89 -14.90 -12.00
C ALA A 250 -15.96 -15.85 -11.43
N LEU A 251 -15.68 -17.16 -11.38
CA LEU A 251 -16.57 -18.14 -10.77
C LEU A 251 -16.79 -17.85 -9.28
N ASP A 252 -15.73 -17.56 -8.53
CA ASP A 252 -15.81 -17.17 -7.11
C ASP A 252 -16.70 -15.92 -6.91
N ALA A 253 -16.55 -14.89 -7.75
CA ALA A 253 -17.42 -13.71 -7.71
C ALA A 253 -18.90 -14.07 -7.89
N MET A 254 -19.22 -14.95 -8.84
CA MET A 254 -20.59 -15.43 -9.04
C MET A 254 -21.10 -16.23 -7.85
N MET A 255 -20.27 -17.09 -7.25
CA MET A 255 -20.62 -17.86 -6.06
C MET A 255 -20.87 -16.99 -4.82
N GLN A 256 -20.25 -15.82 -4.75
CA GLN A 256 -20.51 -14.79 -3.72
C GLN A 256 -21.73 -13.90 -4.04
N GLY A 257 -22.41 -14.15 -5.16
CA GLY A 257 -23.62 -13.46 -5.58
C GLY A 257 -23.38 -12.12 -6.27
N PHE A 258 -22.22 -11.93 -6.90
CA PHE A 258 -21.95 -10.79 -7.78
C PHE A 258 -22.27 -11.14 -9.23
N ARG A 259 -22.68 -10.14 -10.03
CA ARG A 259 -22.80 -10.33 -11.48
C ARG A 259 -21.41 -10.28 -12.10
N VAL A 260 -21.14 -11.12 -13.09
CA VAL A 260 -19.88 -11.07 -13.86
C VAL A 260 -20.19 -10.84 -15.33
N MET A 261 -19.54 -9.86 -15.94
CA MET A 261 -19.68 -9.58 -17.37
C MET A 261 -18.43 -8.89 -17.95
N PRO A 262 -18.26 -8.87 -19.28
CA PRO A 262 -17.21 -8.09 -19.93
C PRO A 262 -17.34 -6.57 -19.63
N MET A 263 -16.22 -5.86 -19.58
CA MET A 263 -16.20 -4.42 -19.25
C MET A 263 -17.05 -3.58 -20.19
N LEU A 264 -17.08 -3.89 -21.49
CA LEU A 264 -17.91 -3.16 -22.46
C LEU A 264 -19.42 -3.26 -22.16
N ASP A 265 -19.87 -4.38 -21.59
CA ASP A 265 -21.26 -4.53 -21.17
C ASP A 265 -21.51 -3.87 -19.81
N ALA A 266 -20.56 -3.98 -18.88
CA ALA A 266 -20.62 -3.30 -17.59
C ALA A 266 -20.66 -1.76 -17.76
N ALA A 267 -19.91 -1.22 -18.72
CA ALA A 267 -19.84 0.21 -19.05
C ALA A 267 -21.22 0.81 -19.38
N LYS A 268 -22.10 0.03 -20.02
CA LYS A 268 -23.45 0.48 -20.41
C LYS A 268 -24.38 0.69 -19.21
N VAL A 269 -24.10 0.04 -18.08
CA VAL A 269 -25.01 0.01 -16.92
C VAL A 269 -24.42 0.65 -15.66
N GLY A 270 -23.10 0.64 -15.49
CA GLY A 270 -22.41 1.10 -14.28
C GLY A 270 -22.62 2.59 -13.97
N ASP A 271 -22.79 2.90 -12.68
CA ASP A 271 -22.78 4.25 -12.11
C ASP A 271 -21.37 4.64 -11.64
N VAL A 272 -20.68 3.70 -10.99
CA VAL A 272 -19.35 3.89 -10.42
C VAL A 272 -18.45 2.77 -10.89
N PHE A 273 -17.26 3.09 -11.37
CA PHE A 273 -16.27 2.17 -11.89
C PHE A 273 -15.01 2.27 -11.04
N ILE A 274 -14.60 1.14 -10.47
CA ILE A 274 -13.42 1.04 -9.62
C ILE A 274 -12.46 0.01 -10.23
N THR A 275 -11.29 0.44 -10.66
CA THR A 275 -10.25 -0.44 -11.21
C THR A 275 -9.28 -0.88 -10.10
N VAL A 276 -9.04 -2.19 -9.99
CA VAL A 276 -8.18 -2.83 -8.98
C VAL A 276 -7.45 -4.03 -9.58
N THR A 277 -6.95 -3.90 -10.81
CA THR A 277 -6.39 -5.02 -11.58
C THR A 277 -4.86 -5.11 -11.48
N GLY A 278 -4.19 -4.00 -11.20
CA GLY A 278 -2.74 -3.87 -11.35
C GLY A 278 -2.27 -3.90 -12.82
N ASN A 279 -3.17 -3.67 -13.78
CA ASN A 279 -2.91 -3.78 -15.21
C ASN A 279 -3.35 -2.53 -15.98
N ARG A 280 -2.86 -2.36 -17.21
CA ARG A 280 -3.11 -1.18 -18.04
C ARG A 280 -4.36 -1.30 -18.91
N ASP A 281 -4.90 -0.16 -19.33
CA ASP A 281 -5.95 -0.02 -20.36
C ASP A 281 -7.26 -0.78 -20.02
N VAL A 282 -7.63 -0.80 -18.73
CA VAL A 282 -8.85 -1.44 -18.20
C VAL A 282 -10.08 -0.63 -18.59
N LEU A 283 -10.03 0.70 -18.41
CA LEU A 283 -11.01 1.66 -18.92
C LEU A 283 -10.37 2.47 -20.05
N ARG A 284 -10.93 2.34 -21.26
CA ARG A 284 -10.41 2.92 -22.50
C ARG A 284 -11.57 3.40 -23.39
N ASP A 285 -11.25 3.84 -24.59
CA ASP A 285 -12.13 4.57 -25.50
C ASP A 285 -13.50 3.93 -25.73
N GLU A 286 -13.58 2.62 -26.00
CA GLU A 286 -14.88 1.99 -26.21
C GLU A 286 -15.74 1.93 -24.93
N HIS A 287 -15.11 1.92 -23.76
CA HIS A 287 -15.80 1.93 -22.48
C HIS A 287 -16.36 3.32 -22.18
N PHE A 288 -15.55 4.37 -22.35
CA PHE A 288 -15.99 5.75 -22.17
C PHE A 288 -17.13 6.12 -23.14
N ALA A 289 -17.05 5.63 -24.38
CA ALA A 289 -18.10 5.80 -25.37
C ALA A 289 -19.42 5.12 -24.97
N ALA A 290 -19.39 4.06 -24.14
CA ALA A 290 -20.57 3.33 -23.67
C ALA A 290 -21.14 3.83 -22.32
N MET A 291 -20.35 4.57 -21.53
CA MET A 291 -20.74 5.03 -20.21
C MET A 291 -21.91 6.01 -20.22
N LYS A 292 -22.77 5.95 -19.21
CA LYS A 292 -23.83 6.94 -19.03
C LYS A 292 -23.30 8.29 -18.57
N ASP A 293 -24.09 9.33 -18.81
CA ASP A 293 -23.85 10.65 -18.22
C ASP A 293 -23.80 10.56 -16.67
N GLY A 294 -22.80 11.19 -16.08
CA GLY A 294 -22.55 11.19 -14.64
C GLY A 294 -21.81 9.96 -14.11
N ALA A 295 -21.28 9.07 -14.98
CA ALA A 295 -20.48 7.94 -14.53
C ALA A 295 -19.22 8.42 -13.77
N ILE A 296 -18.95 7.78 -12.62
CA ILE A 296 -17.79 8.07 -11.76
C ILE A 296 -16.74 6.99 -11.97
N MET A 297 -15.49 7.39 -12.17
CA MET A 297 -14.36 6.49 -12.38
C MET A 297 -13.29 6.75 -11.32
N ALA A 298 -12.78 5.67 -10.75
CA ALA A 298 -11.73 5.70 -9.75
C ALA A 298 -10.80 4.51 -9.95
N ASN A 299 -9.52 4.72 -9.67
CA ASN A 299 -8.51 3.68 -9.65
C ASN A 299 -8.05 3.44 -8.23
N SER A 300 -7.98 2.19 -7.81
CA SER A 300 -7.40 1.81 -6.53
C SER A 300 -6.30 0.75 -6.69
N GLY A 301 -5.81 0.53 -7.91
CA GLY A 301 -4.55 -0.13 -8.19
C GLY A 301 -3.35 0.85 -8.14
N HIS A 302 -2.13 0.31 -8.25
CA HIS A 302 -0.90 1.02 -7.86
C HIS A 302 -0.44 2.13 -8.85
N PHE A 303 -0.79 2.08 -10.13
CA PHE A 303 -0.40 3.11 -11.11
C PHE A 303 -1.60 3.72 -11.83
N ASP A 304 -1.44 4.94 -12.36
CA ASP A 304 -2.47 5.71 -13.09
C ASP A 304 -2.71 5.25 -14.53
N ILE A 305 -2.37 3.99 -14.84
CA ILE A 305 -2.44 3.42 -16.19
C ILE A 305 -3.63 2.47 -16.38
N GLU A 306 -4.37 2.15 -15.32
CA GLU A 306 -5.58 1.32 -15.45
C GLU A 306 -6.69 2.05 -16.21
N ILE A 307 -6.71 3.38 -16.12
CA ILE A 307 -7.67 4.27 -16.80
C ILE A 307 -6.90 5.09 -17.83
N ASP A 308 -7.34 5.09 -19.09
CA ASP A 308 -6.73 5.90 -20.14
C ASP A 308 -7.13 7.38 -20.00
N VAL A 309 -6.49 8.07 -19.05
CA VAL A 309 -6.69 9.50 -18.78
C VAL A 309 -6.23 10.35 -19.97
N ALA A 310 -5.17 9.93 -20.66
CA ALA A 310 -4.66 10.64 -21.83
C ALA A 310 -5.72 10.73 -22.94
N TRP A 311 -6.49 9.66 -23.15
CA TRP A 311 -7.61 9.68 -24.09
C TRP A 311 -8.70 10.65 -23.64
N LEU A 312 -9.06 10.70 -22.35
CA LEU A 312 -10.07 11.64 -21.83
C LEU A 312 -9.65 13.10 -22.07
N GLU A 313 -8.39 13.43 -21.79
CA GLU A 313 -7.83 14.77 -22.01
C GLU A 313 -7.86 15.17 -23.51
N GLN A 314 -7.59 14.22 -24.41
CA GLN A 314 -7.56 14.49 -25.85
C GLN A 314 -8.94 14.50 -26.51
N ASN A 315 -9.91 13.76 -25.97
CA ASN A 315 -11.19 13.51 -26.64
C ASN A 315 -12.40 14.17 -25.98
N SER A 316 -12.27 14.66 -24.74
CA SER A 316 -13.28 15.51 -24.13
C SER A 316 -13.38 16.85 -24.87
N LYS A 317 -14.59 17.42 -24.87
CA LYS A 317 -14.83 18.78 -25.35
C LYS A 317 -14.26 19.81 -24.37
N GLN A 318 -14.33 19.50 -23.07
CA GLN A 318 -13.92 20.38 -21.99
C GLN A 318 -13.61 19.56 -20.73
N LYS A 319 -12.55 19.94 -20.02
CA LYS A 319 -12.25 19.48 -18.67
C LYS A 319 -12.59 20.58 -17.67
N ASN A 320 -13.50 20.27 -16.76
CA ASN A 320 -13.79 21.08 -15.57
C ASN A 320 -12.99 20.50 -14.41
N ALA A 321 -11.80 21.04 -14.18
CA ALA A 321 -10.90 20.56 -13.13
C ALA A 321 -11.41 20.98 -11.73
N LYS A 322 -11.19 20.11 -10.74
CA LYS A 322 -11.47 20.36 -9.32
C LYS A 322 -12.92 20.81 -9.05
N MET A 323 -13.88 20.19 -9.72
CA MET A 323 -15.32 20.41 -9.50
C MET A 323 -15.72 20.12 -8.05
N ARG A 324 -15.03 19.16 -7.43
CA ARG A 324 -15.06 18.86 -5.99
C ARG A 324 -13.67 18.44 -5.52
N HIS A 325 -13.54 18.14 -4.22
CA HIS A 325 -12.36 17.52 -3.64
C HIS A 325 -11.91 16.33 -4.51
N GLN A 326 -10.72 16.46 -5.10
CA GLN A 326 -10.07 15.41 -5.89
C GLN A 326 -10.97 14.81 -7.00
N THR A 327 -11.80 15.65 -7.61
CA THR A 327 -12.75 15.23 -8.66
C THR A 327 -12.69 16.18 -9.85
N ASP A 328 -12.37 15.64 -11.02
CA ASP A 328 -12.42 16.33 -12.31
C ASP A 328 -13.64 15.83 -13.12
N GLU A 329 -14.25 16.73 -13.90
CA GLU A 329 -15.33 16.38 -14.83
C GLU A 329 -14.86 16.56 -16.29
N TYR A 330 -15.00 15.52 -17.08
CA TYR A 330 -14.77 15.52 -18.53
C TYR A 330 -16.11 15.59 -19.25
N VAL A 331 -16.36 16.71 -19.92
CA VAL A 331 -17.53 16.89 -20.78
C VAL A 331 -17.20 16.32 -22.15
N MET A 332 -17.87 15.24 -22.54
CA MET A 332 -17.67 14.56 -23.81
C MET A 332 -18.27 15.35 -24.98
N LYS A 333 -17.84 15.02 -26.21
CA LYS A 333 -18.31 15.70 -27.44
C LYS A 333 -19.83 15.60 -27.66
N ASP A 334 -20.46 14.56 -27.13
CA ASP A 334 -21.92 14.35 -27.16
C ASP A 334 -22.68 14.96 -25.98
N GLY A 335 -21.97 15.64 -25.06
CA GLY A 335 -22.55 16.33 -23.91
C GLY A 335 -22.64 15.51 -22.62
N ARG A 336 -22.34 14.20 -22.65
CA ARG A 336 -22.22 13.40 -21.42
C ARG A 336 -21.05 13.89 -20.57
N ARG A 337 -21.14 13.71 -19.26
CA ARG A 337 -20.14 14.09 -18.27
C ARG A 337 -19.59 12.84 -17.60
N LEU A 338 -18.28 12.66 -17.61
CA LEU A 338 -17.59 11.58 -16.91
C LEU A 338 -16.76 12.18 -15.79
N LEU A 339 -16.89 11.64 -14.58
CA LEU A 339 -16.18 12.11 -13.40
C LEU A 339 -14.98 11.21 -13.12
N LEU A 340 -13.80 11.80 -12.93
CA LEU A 340 -12.56 11.10 -12.60
C LEU A 340 -12.09 11.52 -11.22
N LEU A 341 -11.87 10.55 -10.33
CA LEU A 341 -11.36 10.78 -9.00
C LEU A 341 -9.82 10.70 -8.98
N ALA A 342 -9.19 11.57 -8.19
CA ALA A 342 -7.75 11.59 -7.92
C ALA A 342 -6.87 11.51 -9.19
N GLU A 343 -7.30 12.11 -10.30
CA GLU A 343 -6.60 12.10 -11.59
C GLU A 343 -6.31 10.69 -12.14
N GLY A 344 -7.04 9.66 -11.70
CA GLY A 344 -6.79 8.26 -12.07
C GLY A 344 -5.66 7.58 -11.28
N ARG A 345 -5.04 8.25 -10.30
CA ARG A 345 -4.11 7.64 -9.33
C ARG A 345 -4.88 6.91 -8.22
N LEU A 346 -4.14 6.33 -7.25
CA LEU A 346 -4.72 5.63 -6.09
C LEU A 346 -5.73 6.52 -5.36
N VAL A 347 -7.01 6.22 -5.53
CA VAL A 347 -8.11 7.06 -5.05
C VAL A 347 -8.18 7.09 -3.52
N ASN A 348 -7.89 5.97 -2.86
CA ASN A 348 -7.98 5.85 -1.41
C ASN A 348 -6.98 6.75 -0.68
N LEU A 349 -5.78 6.93 -1.25
CA LEU A 349 -4.76 7.85 -0.74
C LEU A 349 -4.93 9.27 -1.29
N GLY A 350 -5.26 9.39 -2.58
CA GLY A 350 -5.37 10.69 -3.24
C GLY A 350 -6.59 11.50 -2.82
N ALA A 351 -7.70 10.83 -2.47
CA ALA A 351 -8.97 11.45 -2.12
C ALA A 351 -9.49 11.13 -0.70
N ALA A 352 -8.80 10.28 0.06
CA ALA A 352 -9.06 10.05 1.50
C ALA A 352 -7.75 9.93 2.29
N GLU A 353 -7.71 9.08 3.31
CA GLU A 353 -6.57 8.93 4.24
C GLU A 353 -5.81 7.61 4.03
N GLY A 354 -6.11 6.86 2.97
CA GLY A 354 -5.57 5.52 2.79
C GLY A 354 -6.18 4.50 3.75
N HIS A 355 -5.44 3.43 4.03
CA HIS A 355 -5.92 2.35 4.88
C HIS A 355 -5.97 2.79 6.36
N PRO A 356 -6.97 2.35 7.13
CA PRO A 356 -6.99 2.59 8.57
C PRO A 356 -5.74 2.03 9.26
N ALA A 357 -5.26 2.71 10.30
CA ALA A 357 -4.09 2.28 11.07
C ALA A 357 -4.18 0.83 11.57
N SER A 358 -5.37 0.34 11.93
CA SER A 358 -5.57 -1.03 12.38
C SER A 358 -5.31 -2.11 11.34
N VAL A 359 -5.35 -1.75 10.06
CA VAL A 359 -4.96 -2.59 8.93
C VAL A 359 -3.45 -2.56 8.75
N MET A 360 -2.86 -1.36 8.71
CA MET A 360 -1.41 -1.18 8.55
C MET A 360 -0.60 -1.73 9.73
N ASP A 361 -1.23 -1.87 10.91
CA ASP A 361 -0.69 -2.59 12.07
C ASP A 361 -0.16 -3.97 11.69
N MET A 362 -0.82 -4.68 10.77
CA MET A 362 -0.42 -6.02 10.33
C MET A 362 0.77 -5.97 9.40
N SER A 363 0.63 -5.27 8.27
CA SER A 363 1.68 -5.20 7.24
C SER A 363 2.98 -4.64 7.80
N PHE A 364 2.89 -3.60 8.64
CA PHE A 364 4.08 -2.99 9.24
C PHE A 364 4.67 -3.82 10.39
N SER A 365 3.88 -4.69 11.03
CA SER A 365 4.42 -5.67 11.96
C SER A 365 5.23 -6.74 11.22
N ASP A 366 4.72 -7.24 10.08
CA ASP A 366 5.49 -8.15 9.23
C ASP A 366 6.79 -7.50 8.73
N GLN A 367 6.73 -6.25 8.27
CA GLN A 367 7.91 -5.47 7.87
C GLN A 367 8.95 -5.37 9.00
N ALA A 368 8.51 -4.98 10.21
CA ALA A 368 9.40 -4.79 11.35
C ALA A 368 10.09 -6.10 11.78
N LEU A 369 9.35 -7.21 11.83
CA LEU A 369 9.89 -8.52 12.18
C LEU A 369 10.78 -9.10 11.07
N THR A 370 10.41 -8.87 9.81
CA THR A 370 11.20 -9.28 8.65
C THR A 370 12.54 -8.54 8.60
N ALA A 371 12.56 -7.26 8.97
CA ALA A 371 13.80 -6.50 9.09
C ALA A 371 14.75 -7.07 10.15
N GLU A 372 14.21 -7.47 11.33
CA GLU A 372 14.99 -8.17 12.35
C GLU A 372 15.53 -9.51 11.83
N TYR A 373 14.72 -10.26 11.09
CA TYR A 373 15.14 -11.50 10.45
C TYR A 373 16.29 -11.26 9.46
N LEU A 374 16.20 -10.22 8.63
CA LEU A 374 17.25 -9.85 7.67
C LEU A 374 18.58 -9.49 8.36
N VAL A 375 18.57 -8.87 9.55
CA VAL A 375 19.82 -8.63 10.31
C VAL A 375 20.57 -9.93 10.59
N LYS A 376 19.85 -11.03 10.84
CA LYS A 376 20.43 -12.32 11.23
C LYS A 376 20.77 -13.19 10.00
N GLU A 377 19.87 -13.22 9.03
CA GLU A 377 19.86 -14.23 7.97
C GLU A 377 20.21 -13.71 6.58
N ALA A 378 20.29 -12.39 6.33
CA ALA A 378 20.55 -11.85 4.99
C ALA A 378 21.76 -12.48 4.28
N LYS A 379 22.85 -12.72 5.03
CA LYS A 379 24.08 -13.36 4.51
C LYS A 379 23.89 -14.79 4.00
N ASN A 380 22.83 -15.47 4.42
CA ASN A 380 22.50 -16.84 4.05
C ASN A 380 21.49 -16.90 2.90
N LEU A 381 20.91 -15.76 2.52
CA LEU A 381 19.93 -15.67 1.44
C LEU A 381 20.65 -15.33 0.13
N PRO A 382 20.46 -16.12 -0.95
CA PRO A 382 20.96 -15.73 -2.26
C PRO A 382 20.21 -14.49 -2.77
N ALA A 383 20.80 -13.78 -3.72
CA ALA A 383 20.11 -12.71 -4.43
C ALA A 383 18.82 -13.24 -5.10
N GLY A 384 17.74 -12.48 -5.01
CA GLY A 384 16.42 -12.92 -5.46
C GLY A 384 15.28 -12.44 -4.57
N VAL A 385 14.07 -12.82 -4.94
CA VAL A 385 12.86 -12.57 -4.14
C VAL A 385 12.60 -13.80 -3.26
N HIS A 386 12.37 -13.57 -1.98
CA HIS A 386 12.08 -14.59 -0.97
C HIS A 386 10.77 -14.29 -0.25
N GLU A 387 10.16 -15.32 0.29
CA GLU A 387 8.95 -15.18 1.11
C GLU A 387 9.32 -14.84 2.56
N VAL A 388 8.39 -14.17 3.25
CA VAL A 388 8.49 -14.02 4.71
C VAL A 388 8.40 -15.41 5.36
N PRO A 389 9.32 -15.77 6.27
CA PRO A 389 9.21 -17.02 7.01
C PRO A 389 7.84 -17.16 7.68
N THR A 390 7.17 -18.29 7.47
CA THR A 390 5.77 -18.49 7.90
C THR A 390 5.55 -18.24 9.40
N TYR A 391 6.55 -18.52 10.25
CA TYR A 391 6.43 -18.28 11.69
C TYR A 391 6.28 -16.78 12.04
N ILE A 392 6.82 -15.87 11.23
CA ILE A 392 6.71 -14.42 11.44
C ILE A 392 5.27 -13.98 11.21
N ASP A 393 4.67 -14.32 10.07
CA ASP A 393 3.28 -13.99 9.75
C ASP A 393 2.30 -14.61 10.77
N LYS A 394 2.58 -15.85 11.24
CA LYS A 394 1.79 -16.46 12.33
C LYS A 394 1.98 -15.76 13.68
N GLU A 395 3.18 -15.25 13.99
CA GLU A 395 3.41 -14.43 15.19
C GLU A 395 2.58 -13.13 15.11
N VAL A 396 2.60 -12.44 13.96
CA VAL A 396 1.80 -11.22 13.73
C VAL A 396 0.30 -11.50 13.87
N ALA A 397 -0.20 -12.57 13.24
CA ALA A 397 -1.59 -13.00 13.38
C ALA A 397 -1.98 -13.31 14.85
N ALA A 398 -1.10 -14.01 15.59
CA ALA A 398 -1.35 -14.36 16.98
C ALA A 398 -1.40 -13.11 17.88
N LEU A 399 -0.45 -12.18 17.72
CA LEU A 399 -0.43 -10.91 18.44
C LEU A 399 -1.69 -10.09 18.15
N LYS A 400 -2.13 -10.05 16.88
CA LYS A 400 -3.37 -9.36 16.51
C LYS A 400 -4.58 -9.98 17.17
N LEU A 401 -4.70 -11.31 17.12
CA LEU A 401 -5.81 -12.01 17.73
C LEU A 401 -5.91 -11.71 19.23
N ILE A 402 -4.78 -11.76 19.94
CA ILE A 402 -4.70 -11.42 21.36
C ILE A 402 -5.16 -9.97 21.60
N SER A 403 -4.71 -9.02 20.77
CA SER A 403 -5.10 -7.61 20.88
C SER A 403 -6.60 -7.38 20.68
N MET A 404 -7.25 -8.26 19.90
CA MET A 404 -8.70 -8.25 19.66
C MET A 404 -9.49 -9.05 20.71
N GLY A 405 -8.83 -9.60 21.73
CA GLY A 405 -9.44 -10.42 22.76
C GLY A 405 -9.74 -11.87 22.34
N GLY A 406 -9.23 -12.31 21.19
CA GLY A 406 -9.39 -13.67 20.70
C GLY A 406 -8.43 -14.65 21.37
N ARG A 407 -8.82 -15.93 21.37
CA ARG A 407 -8.02 -17.08 21.82
C ARG A 407 -8.28 -18.24 20.87
N ILE A 408 -7.27 -19.09 20.67
CA ILE A 408 -7.38 -20.32 19.86
C ILE A 408 -7.05 -21.55 20.69
N ASP A 409 -7.59 -22.68 20.27
CA ASP A 409 -7.21 -23.99 20.78
C ASP A 409 -5.76 -24.35 20.36
N VAL A 410 -5.16 -25.27 21.11
CA VAL A 410 -3.89 -25.92 20.74
C VAL A 410 -4.19 -27.37 20.45
N LEU A 411 -3.61 -27.91 19.37
CA LEU A 411 -3.76 -29.32 19.03
C LEU A 411 -3.30 -30.19 20.20
N THR A 412 -4.14 -31.16 20.57
CA THR A 412 -3.73 -32.24 21.46
C THR A 412 -2.68 -33.12 20.77
N PRO A 413 -1.83 -33.84 21.51
CA PRO A 413 -0.85 -34.75 20.91
C PRO A 413 -1.46 -35.77 19.94
N ALA A 414 -2.70 -36.22 20.22
CA ALA A 414 -3.42 -37.14 19.34
C ALA A 414 -3.84 -36.48 18.01
N GLN A 415 -4.31 -35.23 18.04
CA GLN A 415 -4.66 -34.48 16.82
C GLN A 415 -3.42 -34.16 15.99
N ASP A 416 -2.32 -33.77 16.63
CA ASP A 416 -1.06 -33.50 15.95
C ASP A 416 -0.49 -34.76 15.30
N MET A 417 -0.49 -35.89 16.01
CA MET A 417 -0.09 -37.19 15.46
C MET A 417 -0.98 -37.59 14.27
N TYR A 418 -2.31 -37.40 14.37
CA TYR A 418 -3.23 -37.72 13.28
C TYR A 418 -2.97 -36.90 12.02
N LEU A 419 -2.69 -35.59 12.15
CA LEU A 419 -2.40 -34.72 11.01
C LEU A 419 -1.03 -35.01 10.37
N ASN A 420 -0.07 -35.50 11.15
CA ASN A 420 1.30 -35.77 10.70
C ASN A 420 1.61 -37.25 10.47
N SER A 421 0.60 -38.13 10.49
CA SER A 421 0.75 -39.57 10.25
C SER A 421 -0.08 -40.00 9.04
N TRP A 422 0.57 -40.64 8.06
CA TRP A 422 -0.12 -41.28 6.94
C TRP A 422 -0.68 -42.67 7.30
N GLU A 423 -0.29 -43.20 8.46
CA GLU A 423 -0.64 -44.55 8.92
C GLU A 423 -2.07 -44.62 9.47
N HIS A 424 -2.66 -43.47 9.79
CA HIS A 424 -4.04 -43.36 10.23
C HIS A 424 -4.93 -43.13 9.00
N GLY A 425 -5.54 -44.21 8.52
CA GLY A 425 -6.67 -44.15 7.59
C GLY A 425 -7.99 -43.86 8.32
N SER A 426 -9.05 -43.60 7.56
CA SER A 426 -10.43 -43.42 8.07
C SER A 426 -10.98 -44.66 8.76
#